data_AF-A0A090F9Q7-F1
#
_entry.id   AF-A0A090F9Q7-F1
#
_cell.length_a   1.000
_cell.length_b   1.000
_cell.length_c   1.000
_cell.angle_alpha   90.00
_cell.angle_beta   90.00
_cell.angle_gamma   90.00
#
_symmetry.space_group_name_H-M   'P 1'
#
loop_
_entity.id
_entity.type
_entity.pdbx_description
1 polymer ?
#
loop_
_entity_poly.entity_id
_entity_poly.type
_entity_poly.pdbx_seq_one_letter_code
_entity_poly.pdbx_strand_id
1 'polypeptide(L)'
;MTLGKIGLAGCLCMAAVVFLSTAAEAKPARCFTTDDGYYPCNYKALDGEGSFRISAPGYPTITLEIDQPGFAFGYARFGSRNRSLPGQFVRSRDDGACWNNPQTNTKVCAW
;
A
#
# COMPACT_ATOMS: atom_id res chain seq x y z
N MET A 1 30.73 49.63 40.17
CA MET A 1 29.94 49.34 41.39
C MET A 1 28.57 48.86 40.91
N THR A 2 28.05 47.66 41.18
CA THR A 2 28.40 46.59 42.11
C THR A 2 27.76 45.31 41.56
N LEU A 3 28.48 44.20 41.70
CA LEU A 3 28.16 42.86 41.24
C LEU A 3 27.06 42.23 42.11
N GLY A 4 25.96 41.75 41.50
CA GLY A 4 24.89 41.00 42.18
C GLY A 4 24.94 39.51 41.83
N LYS A 5 25.28 38.69 42.83
CA LYS A 5 25.49 37.23 42.79
C LYS A 5 24.26 36.41 42.36
N ILE A 6 24.50 35.46 41.48
CA ILE A 6 24.10 34.03 41.46
C ILE A 6 22.90 33.64 42.36
N GLY A 7 21.86 33.08 41.72
CA GLY A 7 20.83 32.27 42.36
C GLY A 7 20.40 31.11 41.44
N LEU A 8 21.11 29.99 41.53
CA LEU A 8 20.67 28.67 41.05
C LEU A 8 19.54 28.17 41.96
N ALA A 9 18.30 28.19 41.48
CA ALA A 9 17.13 27.45 41.98
C ALA A 9 15.98 27.79 41.01
N GLY A 10 15.17 26.91 40.46
CA GLY A 10 14.76 25.55 40.78
C GLY A 10 13.44 25.33 40.01
N CYS A 11 12.89 24.12 40.10
CA CYS A 11 11.61 23.68 39.55
C CYS A 11 11.58 23.31 38.06
N LEU A 12 11.88 22.03 37.85
CA LEU A 12 11.11 21.10 37.01
C LEU A 12 9.77 21.66 36.51
N CYS A 13 9.70 21.96 35.22
CA CYS A 13 8.48 21.81 34.45
C CYS A 13 8.80 20.97 33.21
N MET A 14 9.07 19.67 33.40
CA MET A 14 8.89 18.72 32.30
C MET A 14 7.39 18.66 32.01
N ALA A 15 6.94 19.52 31.11
CA ALA A 15 5.62 19.38 30.51
C ALA A 15 5.60 18.05 29.74
N ALA A 16 5.04 17.02 30.35
CA ALA A 16 4.76 15.75 29.69
C ALA A 16 3.72 16.00 28.59
N VAL A 17 4.19 16.27 27.37
CA VAL A 17 3.33 16.32 26.19
C VAL A 17 2.93 14.88 25.89
N VAL A 18 1.79 14.46 26.42
CA VAL A 18 1.15 13.19 26.07
C VAL A 18 0.62 13.36 24.64
N PHE A 19 1.44 12.99 23.66
CA PHE A 19 1.00 12.85 22.28
C PHE A 19 -0.03 11.73 22.23
N LEU A 20 -1.31 12.09 22.17
CA LEU A 20 -2.39 11.19 21.78
C LEU A 20 -2.17 10.87 20.30
N SER A 21 -1.41 9.82 20.03
CA SER A 21 -1.22 9.27 18.69
C SER A 21 -2.56 8.74 18.21
N THR A 22 -3.34 9.56 17.49
CA THR A 22 -4.48 9.06 16.73
C THR A 22 -3.91 8.10 15.69
N ALA A 23 -4.25 6.82 15.80
CA ALA A 23 -3.92 5.85 14.76
C ALA A 23 -4.48 6.37 13.44
N ALA A 24 -3.61 6.68 12.48
CA ALA A 24 -4.03 7.03 11.14
C ALA A 24 -4.57 5.74 10.49
N GLU A 25 -5.89 5.53 10.58
CA GLU A 25 -6.59 4.52 9.81
C GLU A 25 -6.51 4.94 8.34
N ALA A 26 -5.73 4.19 7.55
CA ALA A 26 -5.71 4.38 6.11
C ALA A 26 -7.11 4.14 5.55
N LYS A 27 -7.50 4.95 4.56
CA LYS A 27 -8.77 4.74 3.85
C LYS A 27 -8.83 3.27 3.38
N PRO A 28 -9.97 2.57 3.59
CA PRO A 28 -10.13 1.20 3.12
C PRO A 28 -9.88 1.12 1.62
N ALA A 29 -9.06 0.15 1.21
CA ALA A 29 -8.72 -0.01 -0.20
C ALA A 29 -9.89 -0.58 -1.01
N ARG A 30 -9.98 -0.15 -2.27
CA ARG A 30 -10.90 -0.68 -3.26
C ARG A 30 -10.12 -1.28 -4.40
N CYS A 31 -10.62 -2.38 -4.92
CA CYS A 31 -10.00 -3.10 -6.02
C CYS A 31 -10.96 -3.25 -7.19
N PHE A 32 -10.38 -3.45 -8.36
CA PHE A 32 -11.08 -3.89 -9.56
C PHE A 32 -10.29 -4.98 -10.26
N THR A 33 -10.95 -6.04 -10.68
CA THR A 33 -10.42 -7.01 -11.66
C THR A 33 -11.41 -7.13 -12.82
N THR A 34 -10.93 -7.45 -14.02
CA THR A 34 -11.83 -7.68 -15.17
C THR A 34 -12.90 -8.72 -14.86
N ASP A 35 -12.52 -9.79 -14.14
CA ASP A 35 -13.42 -10.92 -13.86
C ASP A 35 -14.40 -10.65 -12.71
N ASP A 36 -14.02 -9.86 -11.70
CA ASP A 36 -14.81 -9.68 -10.48
C ASP A 36 -15.49 -8.30 -10.37
N GLY A 37 -15.13 -7.34 -11.22
CA GLY A 37 -15.61 -5.97 -11.11
C GLY A 37 -15.05 -5.26 -9.89
N TYR A 38 -15.81 -4.33 -9.30
CA TYR A 38 -15.39 -3.53 -8.15
C TYR A 38 -15.71 -4.22 -6.82
N TYR A 39 -14.73 -4.30 -5.91
CA TYR A 39 -14.91 -4.91 -4.60
C TYR A 39 -14.03 -4.27 -3.52
N PRO A 40 -14.46 -4.31 -2.23
CA PRO A 40 -13.59 -3.93 -1.12
C PRO A 40 -12.46 -4.95 -0.97
N CYS A 41 -11.24 -4.49 -0.71
CA CYS A 41 -10.09 -5.37 -0.61
C CYS A 41 -9.08 -4.90 0.43
N ASN A 42 -8.18 -5.79 0.82
CA ASN A 42 -6.95 -5.45 1.51
C ASN A 42 -5.84 -5.29 0.48
N TYR A 43 -5.29 -4.08 0.40
CA TYR A 43 -4.07 -3.78 -0.36
C TYR A 43 -2.85 -3.86 0.55
N LYS A 44 -1.78 -4.49 0.09
CA LYS A 44 -0.50 -4.52 0.78
C LYS A 44 0.64 -4.33 -0.20
N ALA A 45 1.39 -3.24 -0.03
CA ALA A 45 2.68 -3.07 -0.70
C ALA A 45 3.67 -4.15 -0.23
N LEU A 46 4.46 -4.68 -1.16
CA LEU A 46 5.43 -5.75 -0.92
C LEU A 46 6.87 -5.24 -0.91
N ASP A 47 7.16 -4.18 -1.65
CA ASP A 47 8.48 -3.55 -1.75
C ASP A 47 8.37 -2.04 -2.05
N GLY A 48 9.52 -1.39 -2.22
CA GLY A 48 9.61 0.04 -2.57
C GLY A 48 9.48 0.34 -4.06
N GLU A 49 9.52 -0.68 -4.93
CA GLU A 49 9.38 -0.51 -6.38
C GLU A 49 7.91 -0.40 -6.80
N GLY A 50 7.00 -0.84 -5.92
CA GLY A 50 5.56 -0.72 -6.07
C GLY A 50 4.86 -2.07 -6.29
N SER A 51 5.56 -3.19 -6.10
CA SER A 51 4.92 -4.50 -6.09
C SER A 51 3.89 -4.56 -4.97
N PHE A 52 2.78 -5.25 -5.21
CA PHE A 52 1.69 -5.27 -4.27
C PHE A 52 0.88 -6.55 -4.33
N ARG A 53 0.12 -6.77 -3.26
CA ARG A 53 -0.85 -7.86 -3.14
C ARG A 53 -2.21 -7.32 -2.78
N ILE A 54 -3.23 -7.82 -3.47
CA ILE A 54 -4.63 -7.60 -3.13
C ILE A 54 -5.28 -8.90 -2.68
N SER A 55 -6.13 -8.81 -1.67
CA SER A 55 -6.86 -9.95 -1.13
C SER A 55 -8.21 -9.53 -0.58
N ALA A 56 -9.23 -10.36 -0.76
CA ALA A 56 -10.55 -10.17 -0.18
C ALA A 56 -11.21 -11.54 0.05
N PRO A 57 -12.05 -11.70 1.10
CA PRO A 57 -12.79 -12.95 1.30
C PRO A 57 -13.67 -13.26 0.09
N GLY A 58 -13.56 -14.48 -0.44
CA GLY A 58 -14.31 -14.92 -1.63
C GLY A 58 -13.67 -14.57 -2.98
N TYR A 59 -12.54 -13.85 -2.99
CA TYR A 59 -11.81 -13.45 -4.19
C TYR A 59 -10.42 -14.09 -4.26
N PRO A 60 -9.84 -14.29 -5.45
CA PRO A 60 -8.45 -14.71 -5.57
C PRO A 60 -7.53 -13.65 -4.94
N THR A 61 -6.49 -14.10 -4.24
CA THR A 61 -5.41 -13.20 -3.84
C THR A 61 -4.49 -13.01 -5.03
N ILE A 62 -4.38 -11.80 -5.54
CA ILE A 62 -3.54 -11.46 -6.68
C ILE A 62 -2.32 -10.71 -6.17
N THR A 63 -1.15 -11.11 -6.63
CA THR A 63 0.10 -10.38 -6.45
C THR A 63 0.59 -9.90 -7.80
N LEU A 64 0.98 -8.63 -7.91
CA LEU A 64 1.78 -8.10 -9.00
C LEU A 64 3.18 -7.76 -8.47
N GLU A 65 4.19 -8.34 -9.10
CA GLU A 65 5.61 -8.07 -8.84
C GLU A 65 6.15 -7.22 -9.98
N ILE A 66 6.64 -6.03 -9.65
CA ILE A 66 7.19 -5.10 -10.62
C ILE A 66 8.57 -5.59 -11.02
N ASP A 67 8.72 -5.85 -12.31
CA ASP A 67 9.99 -6.28 -12.92
C ASP A 67 10.86 -5.07 -13.26
N GLN A 68 10.24 -4.02 -13.78
CA GLN A 68 10.88 -2.77 -14.15
C GLN A 68 9.82 -1.64 -14.21
N PRO A 69 10.22 -0.35 -14.23
CA PRO A 69 9.26 0.76 -14.22
C PRO A 69 8.19 0.64 -15.31
N GLY A 70 6.94 0.49 -14.88
CA GLY A 70 5.78 0.38 -15.77
C GLY A 70 5.42 -1.03 -16.22
N PHE A 71 6.17 -2.06 -15.81
CA PHE A 71 5.92 -3.45 -16.19
C PHE A 71 5.98 -4.40 -14.99
N ALA A 72 5.06 -5.35 -14.94
CA ALA A 72 4.93 -6.30 -13.83
C ALA A 72 4.52 -7.69 -14.32
N PHE A 73 4.82 -8.70 -13.52
CA PHE A 73 4.27 -10.05 -13.68
C PHE A 73 3.32 -10.37 -12.52
N GLY A 74 2.27 -11.11 -12.83
CA GLY A 74 1.22 -11.42 -11.87
C GLY A 74 1.12 -12.90 -11.54
N TYR A 75 0.65 -13.20 -10.34
CA TYR A 75 0.13 -14.52 -10.01
C TYR A 75 -1.09 -14.39 -9.10
N ALA A 76 -2.00 -15.35 -9.24
CA ALA A 76 -3.16 -15.49 -8.39
C ALA A 76 -3.03 -16.75 -7.52
N ARG A 77 -3.42 -16.61 -6.25
CA ARG A 77 -3.49 -17.72 -5.31
C ARG A 77 -4.91 -18.26 -5.26
N PHE A 78 -5.06 -19.52 -5.63
CA PHE A 78 -6.30 -20.28 -5.55
C PHE A 78 -6.13 -21.37 -4.48
N GLY A 79 -6.75 -21.17 -3.32
CA GLY A 79 -6.53 -22.03 -2.15
C GLY A 79 -5.06 -21.99 -1.71
N SER A 80 -4.37 -23.13 -1.74
CA SER A 80 -2.95 -23.22 -1.34
C SER A 80 -1.94 -22.99 -2.47
N ARG A 81 -2.39 -22.95 -3.73
CA ARG A 81 -1.48 -22.94 -4.90
C ARG A 81 -1.45 -21.57 -5.57
N ASN A 82 -0.23 -21.14 -5.94
CA ASN A 82 -0.05 -20.00 -6.82
C ASN A 82 -0.12 -20.45 -8.29
N ARG A 83 -0.68 -19.57 -9.13
CA ARG A 83 -0.77 -19.72 -10.58
C ARG A 83 -0.33 -18.41 -11.21
N SER A 84 0.70 -18.46 -12.04
CA SER A 84 1.12 -17.29 -12.81
C SER A 84 -0.01 -16.85 -13.73
N LEU A 85 -0.28 -15.55 -13.72
CA LEU A 85 -1.16 -14.94 -14.70
C LEU A 85 -0.42 -14.87 -16.03
N PRO A 86 -1.09 -15.15 -17.17
CA PRO A 86 -0.41 -15.18 -18.46
C PRO A 86 0.09 -13.79 -18.83
N GLY A 87 1.34 -13.68 -19.28
CA GLY A 87 1.85 -12.43 -19.87
C GLY A 87 2.24 -11.34 -18.88
N GLN A 88 2.70 -10.22 -19.44
CA GLN A 88 3.17 -9.06 -18.68
C GLN A 88 2.06 -8.03 -18.52
N PHE A 89 1.94 -7.48 -17.32
CA PHE A 89 1.09 -6.33 -17.02
C PHE A 89 1.85 -5.04 -17.26
N VAL A 90 1.17 -4.07 -17.87
CA VAL A 90 1.68 -2.72 -18.15
C VAL A 90 0.89 -1.72 -17.32
N ARG A 91 1.59 -0.81 -16.66
CA ARG A 91 0.95 0.24 -15.87
C ARG A 91 0.14 1.16 -16.77
N SER A 92 -1.11 1.39 -16.43
CA SER A 92 -1.99 2.28 -17.17
C SER A 92 -1.50 3.73 -17.08
N ARG A 93 -1.57 4.46 -18.20
CA ARG A 93 -1.22 5.89 -18.27
C ARG A 93 -2.40 6.79 -17.88
N ASP A 94 -3.62 6.32 -18.14
CA ASP A 94 -4.85 7.06 -17.87
C ASP A 94 -5.33 6.89 -16.42
N ASP A 95 -4.96 5.78 -15.77
CA ASP A 95 -5.33 5.47 -14.39
C ASP A 95 -4.16 4.83 -13.64
N GLY A 96 -3.50 5.61 -12.78
CA GLY A 96 -2.32 5.16 -12.04
C GLY A 96 -2.58 4.03 -11.03
N ALA A 97 -3.85 3.72 -10.72
CA ALA A 97 -4.23 2.60 -9.87
C ALA A 97 -4.26 1.26 -10.63
N CYS A 98 -4.27 1.29 -11.97
CA CYS A 98 -4.54 0.14 -12.82
C CYS A 98 -3.30 -0.39 -13.55
N TRP A 99 -3.28 -1.71 -13.68
CA TRP A 99 -2.34 -2.50 -14.47
C TRP A 99 -3.13 -3.31 -15.49
N ASN A 100 -2.74 -3.21 -16.75
CA ASN A 100 -3.42 -3.83 -17.87
C ASN A 100 -2.54 -4.92 -18.48
N ASN A 101 -3.12 -6.07 -18.78
CA ASN A 101 -2.47 -7.13 -19.53
C ASN A 101 -2.96 -7.08 -20.98
N PRO A 102 -2.15 -6.60 -21.94
CA PRO A 102 -2.59 -6.46 -23.34
C PRO A 102 -2.79 -7.81 -24.04
N GLN A 103 -2.24 -8.90 -23.50
CA GLN A 103 -2.35 -10.23 -24.11
C GLN A 103 -3.69 -10.90 -23.78
N THR A 104 -4.19 -10.69 -22.58
CA THR A 104 -5.44 -11.31 -22.10
C THR A 104 -6.60 -10.34 -21.93
N ASN A 105 -6.37 -9.03 -22.09
CA ASN A 105 -7.29 -7.95 -21.73
C ASN A 105 -7.72 -7.98 -20.25
N THR A 106 -6.90 -8.59 -19.39
CA THR A 106 -7.09 -8.58 -17.93
C THR A 106 -6.63 -7.25 -17.36
N LYS A 107 -7.41 -6.67 -16.46
CA LYS A 107 -7.11 -5.45 -15.74
C LYS A 107 -7.13 -5.75 -14.24
N VAL A 108 -6.17 -5.18 -13.51
CA VAL A 108 -6.09 -5.24 -12.04
C VAL A 108 -5.85 -3.82 -11.55
N CYS A 109 -6.74 -3.30 -10.70
CA CYS A 109 -6.61 -1.98 -10.11
C CYS A 109 -6.73 -2.02 -8.59
N ALA A 110 -6.03 -1.13 -7.89
CA ALA A 110 -6.14 -0.96 -6.44
C ALA A 110 -5.83 0.48 -5.99
N TRP A 111 -6.66 1.04 -5.11
CA TRP A 111 -6.52 2.41 -4.57
C TRP A 111 -7.18 2.59 -3.19
#